data_AF-A0A6C0FYB8-F1
#
_entry.id   AF-A0A6C0FYB8-F1
#
_cell.length_a   1.000
_cell.length_b   1.000
_cell.length_c   1.000
_cell.angle_alpha   90.00
_cell.angle_beta   90.00
_cell.angle_gamma   90.00
#
_symmetry.space_group_name_H-M   'P 1'
#
loop_
_entity.id
_entity.type
_entity.pdbx_description
1 polymer ?
#
loop_
_entity_poly.entity_id
_entity_poly.type
_entity_poly.pdbx_seq_one_letter_code
_entity_poly.pdbx_strand_id
1 'polypeptide(L)'
;MINVYLDDYRPCPQGFVLAKSAEECKLLLEHEEVGVLSLDYELGWGQPNGLAVVQYIVDSGRYPRECFFHTSSPAGRINMIHLLTQHAPPGVVIHHGPMKRE
;
A
#
# COMPACT_ATOMS: atom_id res chain seq x y z
N MET A 1 -4.57 -9.31 -12.73
CA MET A 1 -3.52 -8.83 -11.81
C MET A 1 -3.21 -7.39 -12.12
N ILE A 2 -3.32 -6.52 -11.13
CA ILE A 2 -3.08 -5.08 -11.28
C ILE A 2 -1.96 -4.62 -10.35
N ASN A 3 -1.40 -3.45 -10.64
CA ASN A 3 -0.51 -2.73 -9.74
C ASN A 3 -1.25 -1.51 -9.20
N VAL A 4 -1.21 -1.29 -7.90
CA VAL A 4 -1.96 -0.24 -7.21
C VAL A 4 -1.01 0.77 -6.61
N TYR A 5 -1.29 2.05 -6.85
CA TYR A 5 -0.58 3.19 -6.29
C TYR A 5 -1.57 3.95 -5.40
N LEU A 6 -1.38 3.87 -4.09
CA LEU A 6 -2.21 4.54 -3.10
C LEU A 6 -1.60 5.90 -2.75
N ASP A 7 -2.20 6.98 -3.24
CA ASP A 7 -1.72 8.35 -3.04
C ASP A 7 -2.86 9.34 -3.37
N ASP A 8 -3.04 10.37 -2.56
CA ASP A 8 -4.06 11.41 -2.76
C ASP A 8 -3.52 12.65 -3.49
N TYR A 9 -2.19 12.76 -3.64
CA TYR A 9 -1.51 13.97 -4.08
C TYR A 9 -0.60 13.77 -5.30
N ARG A 10 0.25 12.75 -5.31
CA ARG A 10 1.26 12.54 -6.36
C ARG A 10 0.63 11.95 -7.64
N PRO A 11 1.23 12.23 -8.81
CA PRO A 11 0.79 11.60 -10.05
C PRO A 11 1.00 10.09 -9.99
N CYS A 12 0.01 9.35 -10.49
CA CYS A 12 0.08 7.90 -10.61
C CYS A 12 1.15 7.50 -11.64
N PRO A 13 2.09 6.60 -11.31
CA PRO A 13 3.03 6.05 -12.29
C PRO A 13 2.32 5.29 -13.41
N GLN A 14 2.96 5.21 -14.59
CA GLN A 14 2.44 4.43 -15.70
C GLN A 14 2.35 2.94 -15.33
N GLY A 15 1.27 2.28 -15.75
CA GLY A 15 1.05 0.86 -15.45
C GLY A 15 0.49 0.59 -14.05
N PHE A 16 0.15 1.63 -13.28
CA PHE A 16 -0.53 1.54 -12.01
C PHE A 16 -1.97 2.05 -12.11
N VAL A 17 -2.83 1.46 -11.29
CA VAL A 17 -4.16 1.96 -10.97
C VAL A 17 -4.03 2.85 -9.73
N LEU A 18 -4.52 4.09 -9.82
CA LEU A 18 -4.52 5.03 -8.70
C LEU A 18 -5.68 4.71 -7.75
N ALA A 19 -5.37 4.55 -6.47
CA ALA A 19 -6.35 4.65 -5.38
C ALA A 19 -6.11 5.98 -4.66
N LYS A 20 -7.10 6.86 -4.63
CA LYS A 20 -6.99 8.18 -4.00
C LYS A 20 -7.31 8.17 -2.51
N SER A 21 -7.90 7.10 -2.02
CA SER A 21 -8.28 6.92 -0.62
C SER A 21 -7.98 5.51 -0.14
N ALA A 22 -7.94 5.34 1.18
CA ALA A 22 -7.79 4.02 1.79
C ALA A 22 -8.96 3.09 1.39
N GLU A 23 -10.18 3.64 1.31
CA GLU A 23 -11.39 2.91 0.92
C GLU A 23 -11.31 2.39 -0.51
N GLU A 24 -10.91 3.23 -1.47
CA GLU A 24 -10.69 2.82 -2.85
C GLU A 24 -9.63 1.72 -2.94
N CYS A 25 -8.52 1.84 -2.20
CA CYS A 25 -7.48 0.82 -2.20
C CYS A 25 -7.96 -0.51 -1.61
N LYS A 26 -8.77 -0.48 -0.54
CA LYS A 26 -9.37 -1.69 0.04
C LYS A 26 -10.32 -2.37 -0.95
N LEU A 27 -11.13 -1.61 -1.68
CA LEU A 27 -12.00 -2.16 -2.73
C LEU A 27 -11.19 -2.85 -3.84
N LEU A 28 -10.08 -2.25 -4.26
CA LEU A 28 -9.19 -2.88 -5.25
C LEU A 28 -8.59 -4.19 -4.70
N LEU A 29 -8.12 -4.20 -3.44
CA LEU A 29 -7.61 -5.41 -2.79
C LEU A 29 -8.68 -6.51 -2.65
N GLU A 30 -9.93 -6.11 -2.44
CA GLU A 30 -11.06 -7.03 -2.30
C GLU A 30 -11.43 -7.72 -3.62
N HIS A 31 -11.41 -6.97 -4.72
CA HIS A 31 -11.93 -7.43 -6.01
C HIS A 31 -10.86 -7.89 -7.00
N GLU A 32 -9.61 -7.51 -6.81
CA GLU A 32 -8.52 -7.79 -7.75
C GLU A 32 -7.36 -8.54 -7.10
N GLU A 33 -6.62 -9.31 -7.90
CA GLU A 33 -5.29 -9.81 -7.50
C GLU A 33 -4.28 -8.68 -7.68
N VAL A 34 -3.70 -8.18 -6.58
CA VAL A 34 -2.71 -7.10 -6.61
C VAL A 34 -1.29 -7.69 -6.67
N GLY A 35 -0.56 -7.34 -7.74
CA GLY A 35 0.85 -7.67 -7.88
C GLY A 35 1.69 -6.75 -7.01
N VAL A 36 1.83 -5.49 -7.43
CA VAL A 36 2.56 -4.46 -6.70
C VAL A 36 1.58 -3.50 -6.02
N LEU A 37 1.78 -3.25 -4.73
CA LEU A 37 1.11 -2.19 -3.98
C LEU A 37 2.15 -1.17 -3.49
N SER A 38 2.03 0.08 -3.92
CA SER A 38 2.83 1.19 -3.41
C SER A 38 1.97 2.06 -2.51
N LEU A 39 2.38 2.27 -1.26
CA LEU A 39 1.58 2.97 -0.24
C LEU A 39 2.16 4.33 0.15
N ASP A 40 1.32 5.36 0.11
CA ASP A 40 1.45 6.53 0.98
C ASP A 40 0.73 6.28 2.32
N TYR A 41 1.32 6.81 3.39
CA TYR A 41 0.69 6.88 4.70
C TYR A 41 -0.31 8.03 4.76
N GLU A 42 0.04 9.21 4.25
CA GLU A 42 -0.76 10.43 4.44
C GLU A 42 -1.78 10.55 3.31
N LEU A 43 -3.08 10.46 3.63
CA LEU A 43 -4.18 10.44 2.64
C LEU A 43 -5.21 11.54 2.92
N GLY A 44 -4.72 12.69 3.37
CA GLY A 44 -5.54 13.83 3.75
C GLY A 44 -5.95 13.86 5.23
N TRP A 45 -6.35 15.05 5.68
CA TRP A 45 -6.67 15.29 7.09
C TRP A 45 -7.98 14.62 7.52
N GLY A 46 -7.94 13.91 8.64
CA GLY A 46 -9.10 13.20 9.19
C GLY A 46 -9.54 11.97 8.39
N GLN A 47 -8.80 11.59 7.35
CA GLN A 47 -9.06 10.39 6.56
C GLN A 47 -8.30 9.18 7.11
N PRO A 48 -8.78 7.95 6.86
CA PRO A 48 -8.00 6.76 7.09
C PRO A 48 -6.70 6.80 6.29
N ASN A 49 -5.60 6.49 6.97
CA ASN A 49 -4.24 6.57 6.43
C ASN A 49 -3.79 5.22 5.82
N GLY A 50 -2.59 5.17 5.25
CA GLY A 50 -2.04 3.94 4.67
C GLY A 50 -1.95 2.77 5.66
N LEU A 51 -1.80 3.02 6.98
CA LEU A 51 -1.83 1.95 7.98
C LEU A 51 -3.20 1.29 8.08
N ALA A 52 -4.29 2.02 7.84
CA ALA A 52 -5.64 1.43 7.78
C ALA A 52 -5.80 0.46 6.59
N VAL A 53 -5.07 0.69 5.49
CA VAL A 53 -5.01 -0.26 4.36
C VAL A 53 -4.18 -1.48 4.74
N VAL A 54 -3.02 -1.29 5.37
CA VAL A 54 -2.20 -2.40 5.86
C VAL A 54 -2.94 -3.28 6.85
N GLN A 55 -3.66 -2.68 7.80
CA GLN A 55 -4.47 -3.44 8.76
C GLN A 55 -5.52 -4.29 8.02
N TYR A 56 -6.19 -3.73 7.01
CA TYR A 56 -7.14 -4.49 6.18
C TYR A 56 -6.47 -5.65 5.42
N ILE A 57 -5.27 -5.46 4.88
CA ILE A 57 -4.51 -6.54 4.22
C ILE A 57 -4.27 -7.70 5.20
N VAL A 58 -3.86 -7.38 6.43
CA VAL A 58 -3.62 -8.38 7.48
C VAL A 58 -4.91 -9.09 7.87
N ASP A 59 -5.98 -8.34 8.14
CA ASP A 59 -7.26 -8.88 8.61
C ASP A 59 -7.96 -9.74 7.56
N SER A 60 -7.86 -9.35 6.28
CA SER A 60 -8.49 -10.07 5.17
C SER A 60 -7.65 -11.21 4.60
N GLY A 61 -6.34 -11.24 4.89
CA GLY A 61 -5.39 -12.17 4.28
C GLY A 61 -5.09 -11.90 2.80
N ARG A 62 -5.51 -10.74 2.27
CA ARG A 62 -5.37 -10.36 0.85
C ARG A 62 -4.05 -9.63 0.62
N TYR A 63 -2.96 -10.39 0.66
CA TYR A 63 -1.62 -9.84 0.48
C TYR A 63 -1.28 -9.59 -1.00
N PRO A 64 -0.79 -8.38 -1.34
CA PRO A 64 -0.07 -8.16 -2.59
C PRO A 64 1.19 -9.03 -2.68
N ARG A 65 1.70 -9.24 -3.89
CA ARG A 65 3.00 -9.93 -4.07
C ARG A 65 4.16 -9.08 -3.55
N GLU A 66 4.12 -7.78 -3.83
CA GLU A 66 5.18 -6.84 -3.46
C GLU A 66 4.60 -5.54 -2.90
N CYS A 67 5.21 -5.03 -1.82
CA CYS A 67 4.81 -3.78 -1.17
C CYS A 67 5.96 -2.76 -1.15
N PHE A 68 5.68 -1.53 -1.60
CA PHE A 68 6.58 -0.37 -1.55
C PHE A 68 5.96 0.77 -0.74
N PHE A 69 6.78 1.69 -0.24
CA PHE A 69 6.33 2.78 0.62
C PHE A 69 6.92 4.12 0.19
N HIS A 70 6.08 4.96 -0.42
CA HIS A 70 6.46 6.26 -0.99
C HIS A 70 5.98 7.45 -0.15
N THR A 71 5.87 7.25 1.16
CA THR A 71 5.38 8.27 2.10
C THR A 71 6.44 9.24 2.60
N SER A 72 6.04 10.48 2.89
CA SER A 72 6.84 11.47 3.63
C SER A 72 6.93 11.19 5.13
N SER A 73 6.02 10.41 5.71
CA SER A 73 5.99 10.11 7.14
C SER A 73 6.93 8.95 7.51
N PRO A 74 8.08 9.18 8.18
CA PRO A 74 9.00 8.10 8.52
C PRO A 74 8.39 7.13 9.55
N ALA A 75 7.68 7.67 10.55
CA ALA A 75 6.99 6.86 11.55
C ALA A 75 5.85 6.03 10.92
N GLY A 76 5.07 6.63 10.02
CA GLY A 76 4.01 5.93 9.29
C GLY A 76 4.57 4.77 8.47
N ARG A 77 5.69 4.99 7.78
CA ARG A 77 6.41 3.95 7.03
C ARG A 77 6.83 2.79 7.92
N ILE A 78 7.48 3.08 9.05
CA ILE A 78 7.95 2.06 9.98
C ILE A 78 6.78 1.21 10.50
N ASN A 79 5.67 1.86 10.88
CA ASN A 79 4.49 1.15 11.39
C ASN A 79 3.87 0.21 10.34
N MET A 80 3.74 0.68 9.09
CA MET A 80 3.24 -0.15 7.99
C MET A 80 4.14 -1.35 7.69
N ILE A 81 5.45 -1.13 7.59
CA ILE A 81 6.43 -2.21 7.35
C ILE A 81 6.43 -3.21 8.51
N HIS A 82 6.40 -2.71 9.75
CA HIS A 82 6.40 -3.56 10.94
C HIS A 82 5.19 -4.48 10.96
N LEU A 83 3.99 -3.93 10.74
CA LEU A 83 2.75 -4.68 10.77
C LEU A 83 2.70 -5.75 9.66
N LEU A 84 3.12 -5.41 8.43
CA LEU A 84 3.22 -6.38 7.34
C LEU A 84 4.25 -7.46 7.63
N THR A 85 5.46 -7.09 8.08
CA THR A 85 6.53 -8.06 8.37
C THR A 85 6.13 -9.07 9.44
N GLN A 86 5.27 -8.68 10.39
CA GLN A 86 4.79 -9.57 11.45
C GLN A 86 3.78 -10.61 10.96
N HIS A 87 3.00 -10.33 9.92
CA HIS A 87 1.83 -11.13 9.55
C HIS A 87 1.89 -11.71 8.13
N ALA A 88 2.70 -11.13 7.25
CA ALA A 88 2.76 -11.54 5.86
C ALA A 88 3.28 -12.98 5.72
N PRO A 89 2.64 -13.80 4.88
CA PRO A 89 3.10 -15.16 4.63
C PRO A 89 4.43 -15.18 3.87
N PRO A 90 5.18 -16.30 3.90
CA PRO A 90 6.37 -16.47 3.08
C PRO A 90 6.05 -16.24 1.59
N GLY A 91 6.81 -15.36 0.94
CA GLY A 91 6.65 -15.03 -0.48
C GLY A 91 6.16 -13.61 -0.78
N VAL A 92 5.62 -12.90 0.21
CA VAL A 92 5.34 -11.47 0.08
C VAL A 92 6.64 -10.68 0.24
N VAL A 93 6.96 -9.84 -0.74
CA VAL A 93 8.16 -8.99 -0.70
C VAL A 93 7.81 -7.62 -0.12
N ILE A 94 8.47 -7.25 0.96
CA ILE A 94 8.25 -5.96 1.64
C ILE A 94 9.51 -5.11 1.46
N HIS A 95 9.41 -4.05 0.67
CA HIS A 95 10.49 -3.08 0.49
C HIS A 95 10.45 -2.01 1.59
N HIS A 96 11.58 -1.35 1.87
CA HIS A 96 11.67 -0.35 2.94
C HIS A 96 11.56 1.11 2.44
N GLY A 97 11.16 1.30 1.19
CA GLY A 97 11.12 2.61 0.54
C GLY A 97 10.31 2.64 -0.76
N PRO A 98 10.38 3.74 -1.52
CA PRO A 98 9.62 3.90 -2.75
C PRO A 98 10.16 2.96 -3.84
N MET A 99 9.36 2.78 -4.87
CA MET A 99 9.80 2.12 -6.11
C MET A 99 10.98 2.87 -6.70
N LYS A 100 12.00 2.15 -7.19
CA LYS A 100 13.09 2.77 -7.95
C LYS A 100 12.51 3.29 -9.27
N ARG A 101 12.87 4.51 -9.65
CA ARG A 101 12.59 5.01 -11.00
C ARG A 101 13.59 4.34 -11.94
N GLU A 102 13.10 3.69 -12.98
CA GLU A 102 13.90 3.34 -14.15
C GLU A 102 14.22 4.59 -14.99
#